data_AF-A0A7R8UK98-F1
#
_entry.id   AF-A0A7R8UK98-F1
#
_cell.length_a   1.000
_cell.length_b   1.000
_cell.length_c   1.000
_cell.angle_alpha   90.00
_cell.angle_beta   90.00
_cell.angle_gamma   90.00
#
_symmetry.space_group_name_H-M   'P 1'
#
loop_
_entity.id
_entity.type
_entity.pdbx_description
1 polymer ?
#
loop_
_entity_poly.entity_id
_entity_poly.type
_entity_poly.pdbx_seq_one_letter_code
_entity_poly.pdbx_strand_id
1 'polypeptide(L)'
;MSSLLHGAHGVPITKEIAVELRQLVFGTAAAPPRGEWTRTGLTFNSPNQDLAYGLRNQRNGTRGLYTVIQGFIIKYLLFERRVHGKRPNAEELLRPNAQQQTEALLATMVEILMIIAEKSKVTIVLPGNEAYIPHSISYFQDSVTEKLHLYEMKKPDEILAFLRRNISHFTEDPGPGALLFLYSAVFTRTLAKVRTDLDGSKGSYLVGPLEEGSLNIVTLLLTGRATPYLHNGVVYAGDEQNYAAPQYGVLNRSALGLLLWEGDKRSYSGRQPGSRLKTPSLPIWVTLCGTHYGIVFNTNSDLLRNYHAESRFDLHYYNCSGCHVLVTVDNRHQHENASFMLQRKTVSSQNRDHPLQQRDDTGSTPLERLIHTKWEDASIKCQSQPITLSYLFNATS
;
A
#
# COMPACT_ATOMS: atom_id res chain seq x y z
N MET A 1 -22.35 37.87 6.43
CA MET A 1 -22.25 36.83 7.47
C MET A 1 -23.14 35.67 7.07
N SER A 2 -22.59 34.63 6.44
CA SER A 2 -23.32 33.41 6.07
C SER A 2 -22.63 32.26 6.79
N SER A 3 -23.22 31.87 7.91
CA SER A 3 -22.73 30.83 8.82
C SER A 3 -23.25 29.46 8.39
N LEU A 4 -22.31 28.56 8.11
CA LEU A 4 -22.29 27.18 8.60
C LEU A 4 -23.53 26.29 8.34
N LEU A 5 -23.55 25.67 7.15
CA LEU A 5 -24.15 24.35 6.90
C LEU A 5 -23.10 23.39 6.31
N HIS A 6 -21.91 23.31 6.90
CA HIS A 6 -20.89 22.34 6.49
C HIS A 6 -21.10 21.04 7.26
N GLY A 7 -21.79 20.07 6.66
CA GLY A 7 -21.86 18.71 7.22
C GLY A 7 -22.91 17.76 6.63
N ALA A 8 -24.02 18.27 6.06
CA ALA A 8 -25.12 17.42 5.58
C ALA A 8 -25.24 17.33 4.05
N HIS A 9 -24.85 18.37 3.32
CA HIS A 9 -24.95 18.41 1.85
C HIS A 9 -23.55 18.48 1.26
N GLY A 10 -23.18 17.47 0.47
CA GLY A 10 -21.90 17.44 -0.24
C GLY A 10 -21.84 18.53 -1.30
N VAL A 11 -20.65 19.03 -1.60
CA VAL A 11 -20.45 20.06 -2.63
C VAL A 11 -20.18 19.37 -3.97
N PRO A 12 -21.00 19.56 -5.02
CA PRO A 12 -20.73 18.98 -6.33
C PRO A 12 -19.44 19.55 -6.92
N ILE A 13 -18.66 18.71 -7.60
CA ILE A 13 -17.44 19.19 -8.26
C ILE A 13 -17.77 20.00 -9.52
N THR A 14 -16.94 20.99 -9.83
CA THR A 14 -17.05 21.75 -11.09
C THR A 14 -16.37 21.02 -12.24
N LYS A 15 -16.63 21.47 -13.47
CA LYS A 15 -15.96 20.93 -14.68
C LYS A 15 -14.44 21.07 -14.59
N GLU A 16 -13.95 22.19 -14.09
CA GLU A 16 -12.53 22.49 -13.94
C GLU A 16 -11.87 21.51 -12.97
N ILE A 17 -12.51 21.25 -11.82
CA ILE A 17 -12.04 20.28 -10.84
C ILE A 17 -12.04 18.86 -11.42
N ALA A 18 -13.08 18.48 -12.17
CA ALA A 18 -13.17 17.15 -12.77
C ALA A 18 -12.09 16.91 -13.84
N VAL A 19 -11.82 17.91 -14.68
CA VAL A 19 -10.74 17.88 -15.68
C VAL A 19 -9.39 17.78 -14.98
N GLU A 20 -9.13 18.63 -13.99
CA GLU A 20 -7.88 18.63 -13.24
C GLU A 20 -7.64 17.29 -12.51
N LEU A 21 -8.67 16.78 -11.84
CA LEU A 21 -8.65 15.48 -11.15
C LEU A 21 -8.26 14.36 -12.11
N ARG A 22 -8.93 14.27 -13.28
CA ARG A 22 -8.66 13.20 -14.24
C ARG A 22 -7.32 13.34 -14.95
N GLN A 23 -6.89 14.55 -15.24
CA GLN A 23 -5.52 14.80 -15.71
C GLN A 23 -4.49 14.36 -14.67
N LEU A 24 -4.69 14.70 -13.41
CA LEU A 24 -3.77 14.33 -12.33
C LEU A 24 -3.74 12.82 -12.07
N VAL A 25 -4.90 12.16 -12.10
CA VAL A 25 -4.99 10.73 -11.75
C VAL A 25 -4.69 9.83 -12.95
N PHE A 26 -5.26 10.12 -14.12
CA PHE A 26 -5.22 9.26 -15.31
C PHE A 26 -4.44 9.84 -16.48
N GLY A 27 -3.93 11.07 -16.38
CA GLY A 27 -3.20 11.74 -17.45
C GLY A 27 -4.10 12.39 -18.51
N THR A 28 -5.41 12.14 -18.48
CA THR A 28 -6.36 12.69 -19.45
C THR A 28 -7.79 12.78 -18.90
N ALA A 29 -8.52 13.81 -19.31
CA ALA A 29 -9.97 13.93 -19.12
C ALA A 29 -10.75 13.61 -20.42
N ALA A 30 -10.07 13.56 -21.57
CA ALA A 30 -10.66 13.33 -22.88
C ALA A 30 -10.92 11.84 -23.18
N ALA A 31 -10.58 10.93 -22.27
CA ALA A 31 -10.91 9.51 -22.34
C ALA A 31 -11.33 9.02 -20.94
N PRO A 32 -12.40 8.20 -20.82
CA PRO A 32 -12.86 7.67 -19.53
C PRO A 32 -11.71 6.94 -18.79
N PRO A 33 -11.70 6.92 -17.45
CA PRO A 33 -10.82 6.06 -16.69
C PRO A 33 -10.87 4.62 -17.21
N ARG A 34 -9.76 3.89 -17.10
CA ARG A 34 -9.74 2.44 -17.41
C ARG A 34 -10.88 1.76 -16.67
N GLY A 35 -11.62 0.91 -17.38
CA GLY A 35 -12.89 0.35 -16.87
C GLY A 35 -12.76 -0.50 -15.60
N GLU A 36 -11.55 -0.96 -15.26
CA GLU A 36 -11.24 -1.56 -13.96
C GLU A 36 -11.56 -0.60 -12.79
N TRP A 37 -11.27 0.69 -12.91
CA TRP A 37 -11.47 1.66 -11.83
C TRP A 37 -12.95 1.93 -11.55
N THR A 38 -13.80 1.89 -12.57
CA THR A 38 -15.24 2.13 -12.44
C THR A 38 -16.06 0.87 -12.12
N ARG A 39 -15.42 -0.32 -12.11
CA ARG A 39 -16.08 -1.63 -11.95
C ARG A 39 -15.31 -2.54 -11.00
N THR A 40 -14.77 -2.01 -9.91
CA THR A 40 -14.06 -2.77 -8.90
C THR A 40 -14.44 -2.24 -7.51
N GLY A 41 -15.32 -2.99 -6.84
CA GLY A 41 -15.76 -2.75 -5.47
C GLY A 41 -14.87 -3.44 -4.43
N LEU A 42 -14.71 -2.83 -3.25
CA LEU A 42 -13.90 -3.36 -2.14
C LEU A 42 -14.61 -4.55 -1.47
N THR A 43 -14.53 -5.74 -2.08
CA THR A 43 -15.19 -6.95 -1.58
C THR A 43 -14.23 -7.93 -0.91
N PHE A 44 -14.68 -8.58 0.15
CA PHE A 44 -13.94 -9.63 0.84
C PHE A 44 -14.26 -11.01 0.28
N ASN A 45 -13.38 -11.97 0.56
CA ASN A 45 -13.70 -13.40 0.53
C ASN A 45 -14.91 -13.75 1.42
N SER A 46 -15.48 -14.93 1.21
CA SER A 46 -16.63 -15.42 1.97
C SER A 46 -16.34 -15.42 3.49
N PRO A 47 -17.27 -14.94 4.33
CA PRO A 47 -17.06 -14.82 5.76
C PRO A 47 -16.93 -16.18 6.45
N ASN A 48 -16.25 -16.22 7.60
CA ASN A 48 -16.04 -17.42 8.44
C ASN A 48 -15.26 -18.57 7.75
N GLN A 49 -14.57 -18.29 6.65
CA GLN A 49 -13.73 -19.26 5.93
C GLN A 49 -12.25 -18.91 6.05
N ASP A 50 -11.39 -19.83 5.62
CA ASP A 50 -9.99 -19.51 5.40
C ASP A 50 -9.83 -18.33 4.45
N LEU A 51 -8.89 -17.45 4.76
CA LEU A 51 -8.64 -16.22 4.01
C LEU A 51 -9.84 -15.27 3.94
N ALA A 52 -10.83 -15.37 4.85
CA ALA A 52 -11.95 -14.43 4.95
C ALA A 52 -11.50 -12.99 5.24
N TYR A 53 -10.28 -12.80 5.77
CA TYR A 53 -9.66 -11.48 5.91
C TYR A 53 -9.23 -10.84 4.58
N GLY A 54 -9.19 -11.62 3.51
CA GLY A 54 -8.66 -11.24 2.20
C GLY A 54 -9.68 -10.50 1.34
N LEU A 55 -9.26 -9.39 0.73
CA LEU A 55 -9.97 -8.69 -0.32
C LEU A 55 -9.80 -9.43 -1.64
N ARG A 56 -10.89 -9.57 -2.38
CA ARG A 56 -10.90 -10.10 -3.73
C ARG A 56 -10.75 -8.97 -4.72
N ASN A 57 -9.82 -9.13 -5.64
CA ASN A 57 -9.74 -8.29 -6.80
C ASN A 57 -9.02 -9.07 -7.91
N GLN A 58 -9.31 -8.79 -9.17
CA GLN A 58 -8.58 -9.40 -10.28
C GLN A 58 -7.25 -8.69 -10.50
N ARG A 59 -6.32 -9.32 -11.22
CA ARG A 59 -5.05 -8.69 -11.56
C ARG A 59 -5.34 -7.53 -12.51
N ASN A 60 -5.20 -6.30 -12.02
CA ASN A 60 -5.55 -5.08 -12.73
C ASN A 60 -4.89 -3.85 -12.08
N GLY A 61 -5.07 -2.66 -12.66
CA GLY A 61 -4.41 -1.42 -12.23
C GLY A 61 -4.79 -0.91 -10.85
N THR A 62 -5.80 -1.49 -10.19
CA THR A 62 -6.22 -1.13 -8.82
C THR A 62 -5.47 -1.91 -7.73
N ARG A 63 -4.65 -2.91 -8.10
CA ARG A 63 -4.07 -3.86 -7.15
C ARG A 63 -3.18 -3.22 -6.08
N GLY A 64 -2.37 -2.22 -6.44
CA GLY A 64 -1.57 -1.46 -5.47
C GLY A 64 -2.43 -0.85 -4.35
N LEU A 65 -3.57 -0.25 -4.70
CA LEU A 65 -4.54 0.30 -3.73
C LEU A 65 -5.11 -0.79 -2.83
N TYR A 66 -5.56 -1.91 -3.41
CA TYR A 66 -6.12 -3.04 -2.66
C TYR A 66 -5.13 -3.61 -1.66
N THR A 67 -3.88 -3.72 -2.06
CA THR A 67 -2.84 -4.35 -1.25
C THR A 67 -2.52 -3.52 0.00
N VAL A 68 -2.55 -2.19 -0.12
CA VAL A 68 -2.41 -1.33 1.08
C VAL A 68 -3.61 -1.49 2.00
N ILE A 69 -4.83 -1.42 1.47
CA ILE A 69 -6.07 -1.61 2.27
C ILE A 69 -6.04 -2.97 2.96
N GLN A 70 -5.64 -4.03 2.25
CA GLN A 70 -5.49 -5.38 2.78
C GLN A 70 -4.53 -5.43 3.97
N GLY A 71 -3.40 -4.72 3.89
CA GLY A 71 -2.45 -4.64 4.99
C GLY A 71 -3.04 -4.00 6.24
N PHE A 72 -3.78 -2.89 6.07
CA PHE A 72 -4.42 -2.21 7.18
C PHE A 72 -5.57 -3.04 7.78
N ILE A 73 -6.29 -3.81 6.97
CA ILE A 73 -7.27 -4.80 7.45
C ILE A 73 -6.58 -5.85 8.34
N ILE A 74 -5.45 -6.42 7.90
CA ILE A 74 -4.67 -7.39 8.67
C ILE A 74 -4.19 -6.76 9.98
N LYS A 75 -3.69 -5.51 9.93
CA LYS A 75 -3.30 -4.74 11.10
C LYS A 75 -4.45 -4.61 12.10
N TYR A 76 -5.62 -4.17 11.65
CA TYR A 76 -6.79 -3.98 12.51
C TYR A 76 -7.21 -5.30 13.18
N LEU A 77 -7.32 -6.37 12.40
CA LEU A 77 -7.75 -7.68 12.88
C LEU A 77 -6.77 -8.30 13.87
N LEU A 78 -5.46 -8.23 13.60
CA LEU A 78 -4.45 -8.88 14.43
C LEU A 78 -4.03 -8.07 15.66
N PHE A 79 -3.99 -6.73 15.56
CA PHE A 79 -3.28 -5.90 16.54
C PHE A 79 -4.13 -4.85 17.24
N GLU A 80 -5.31 -4.50 16.72
CA GLU A 80 -6.14 -3.43 17.29
C GLU A 80 -7.47 -3.92 17.83
N ARG A 81 -8.04 -4.97 17.24
CA ARG A 81 -9.29 -5.55 17.69
C ARG A 81 -9.13 -6.14 19.09
N ARG A 82 -9.73 -5.47 20.08
CA ARG A 82 -9.79 -5.97 21.45
C ARG A 82 -10.90 -7.00 21.57
N VAL A 83 -10.54 -8.25 21.84
CA VAL A 83 -11.51 -9.26 22.29
C VAL A 83 -11.45 -9.33 23.81
N HIS A 84 -12.63 -9.26 24.45
CA HIS A 84 -12.80 -9.14 25.89
C HIS A 84 -12.04 -10.25 26.64
N GLY A 85 -10.96 -9.88 27.35
CA GLY A 85 -10.30 -10.71 28.36
C GLY A 85 -9.46 -11.90 27.88
N LYS A 86 -9.47 -12.25 26.58
CA LYS A 86 -8.57 -13.25 25.98
C LYS A 86 -8.10 -12.76 24.61
N ARG A 87 -6.80 -12.82 24.34
CA ARG A 87 -6.27 -12.66 22.98
C ARG A 87 -6.67 -13.91 22.18
N PRO A 88 -7.53 -13.80 21.16
CA PRO A 88 -7.88 -14.94 20.31
C PRO A 88 -6.64 -15.42 19.58
N ASN A 89 -6.64 -16.67 19.13
CA ASN A 89 -5.57 -17.15 18.27
C ASN A 89 -5.55 -16.35 16.95
N ALA A 90 -4.38 -16.13 16.37
CA ALA A 90 -4.25 -15.37 15.12
C ALA A 90 -5.05 -16.01 13.97
N GLU A 91 -5.14 -17.34 13.92
CA GLU A 91 -5.96 -18.05 12.94
C GLU A 91 -7.44 -17.68 13.04
N GLU A 92 -7.97 -17.50 14.25
CA GLU A 92 -9.37 -17.09 14.46
C GLU A 92 -9.59 -15.63 14.05
N LEU A 93 -8.62 -14.76 14.32
CA LEU A 93 -8.66 -13.35 13.90
C LEU A 93 -8.64 -13.19 12.38
N LEU A 94 -8.03 -14.14 11.67
CA LEU A 94 -7.97 -14.21 10.21
C LEU A 94 -9.17 -14.97 9.59
N ARG A 95 -10.17 -15.38 10.38
CA ARG A 95 -11.45 -15.90 9.85
C ARG A 95 -12.63 -14.99 10.23
N PRO A 96 -12.59 -13.69 9.87
CA PRO A 96 -13.64 -12.77 10.28
C PRO A 96 -15.01 -13.16 9.72
N ASN A 97 -16.04 -12.91 10.52
CA ASN A 97 -17.42 -12.95 10.04
C ASN A 97 -17.74 -11.67 9.22
N ALA A 98 -18.93 -11.61 8.61
CA ALA A 98 -19.32 -10.48 7.75
C ALA A 98 -19.29 -9.13 8.49
N GLN A 99 -19.75 -9.08 9.75
CA GLN A 99 -19.71 -7.85 10.55
C GLN A 99 -18.27 -7.39 10.78
N GLN A 100 -17.38 -8.32 11.13
CA GLN A 100 -15.97 -8.04 11.40
C GLN A 100 -15.23 -7.59 10.12
N GLN A 101 -15.58 -8.12 8.95
CA GLN A 101 -15.07 -7.64 7.66
C GLN A 101 -15.48 -6.17 7.41
N THR A 102 -16.75 -5.84 7.60
CA THR A 102 -17.25 -4.46 7.46
C THR A 102 -16.59 -3.51 8.45
N GLU A 103 -16.46 -3.91 9.72
CA GLU A 103 -15.77 -3.12 10.75
C GLU A 103 -14.30 -2.89 10.40
N ALA A 104 -13.58 -3.92 9.95
CA ALA A 104 -12.18 -3.82 9.57
C ALA A 104 -11.97 -2.89 8.36
N LEU A 105 -12.84 -2.98 7.35
CA LEU A 105 -12.78 -2.10 6.18
C LEU A 105 -13.03 -0.63 6.57
N LEU A 106 -14.07 -0.38 7.36
CA LEU A 106 -14.40 0.97 7.83
C LEU A 106 -13.27 1.58 8.66
N ALA A 107 -12.73 0.84 9.64
CA ALA A 107 -11.62 1.30 10.46
C ALA A 107 -10.37 1.61 9.61
N THR A 108 -10.06 0.74 8.65
CA THR A 108 -8.95 0.90 7.70
C THR A 108 -9.12 2.16 6.84
N MET A 109 -10.31 2.37 6.27
CA MET A 109 -10.57 3.54 5.43
C MET A 109 -10.42 4.85 6.22
N VAL A 110 -10.91 4.89 7.47
CA VAL A 110 -10.72 6.04 8.36
C VAL A 110 -9.24 6.27 8.63
N GLU A 111 -8.50 5.23 9.01
CA GLU A 111 -7.09 5.36 9.35
C GLU A 111 -6.24 5.89 8.18
N ILE A 112 -6.39 5.28 7.00
CA ILE A 112 -5.66 5.69 5.79
C ILE A 112 -5.96 7.15 5.45
N LEU A 113 -7.23 7.56 5.44
CA LEU A 113 -7.60 8.95 5.14
C LEU A 113 -7.05 9.92 6.20
N MET A 114 -7.01 9.53 7.47
CA MET A 114 -6.43 10.34 8.54
C MET A 114 -4.90 10.46 8.44
N ILE A 115 -4.20 9.41 7.98
CA ILE A 115 -2.77 9.47 7.65
C ILE A 115 -2.53 10.52 6.56
N ILE A 116 -3.33 10.48 5.49
CA ILE A 116 -3.20 11.40 4.35
C ILE A 116 -3.53 12.85 4.73
N ALA A 117 -4.50 13.05 5.62
CA ALA A 117 -4.93 14.37 6.05
C ALA A 117 -3.83 15.15 6.80
N GLU A 118 -2.85 14.48 7.43
CA GLU A 118 -1.76 15.12 8.20
C GLU A 118 -2.26 16.21 9.18
N LYS A 119 -3.29 15.90 9.99
CA LYS A 119 -4.02 16.81 10.91
C LYS A 119 -4.95 17.84 10.24
N SER A 120 -5.11 17.78 8.92
CA SER A 120 -6.12 18.52 8.17
C SER A 120 -7.48 17.82 8.19
N LYS A 121 -8.42 18.32 7.40
CA LYS A 121 -9.71 17.68 7.10
C LYS A 121 -9.55 16.52 6.10
N VAL A 122 -10.39 15.51 6.25
CA VAL A 122 -10.61 14.42 5.30
C VAL A 122 -11.72 14.82 4.33
N THR A 123 -11.54 14.52 3.05
CA THR A 123 -12.55 14.72 2.01
C THR A 123 -12.99 13.35 1.48
N ILE A 124 -14.24 12.99 1.73
CA ILE A 124 -14.86 11.77 1.20
C ILE A 124 -15.62 12.12 -0.07
N VAL A 125 -15.47 11.29 -1.09
CA VAL A 125 -16.02 11.48 -2.42
C VAL A 125 -17.11 10.43 -2.66
N LEU A 126 -18.32 10.87 -2.97
CA LEU A 126 -19.44 9.99 -3.31
C LEU A 126 -20.16 10.51 -4.57
N PRO A 127 -20.68 9.62 -5.43
CA PRO A 127 -21.52 10.01 -6.55
C PRO A 127 -22.92 10.42 -6.07
N GLY A 128 -23.50 11.44 -6.70
CA GLY A 128 -24.92 11.75 -6.61
C GLY A 128 -25.70 11.20 -7.79
N ASN A 129 -26.99 11.56 -7.86
CA ASN A 129 -27.88 11.10 -8.94
C ASN A 129 -27.73 11.92 -10.23
N GLU A 130 -27.48 13.22 -10.10
CA GLU A 130 -27.41 14.14 -11.23
C GLU A 130 -25.97 14.28 -11.75
N ALA A 131 -25.83 14.37 -13.07
CA ALA A 131 -24.57 14.70 -13.73
C ALA A 131 -24.49 16.21 -13.96
N TYR A 132 -23.49 16.85 -13.37
CA TYR A 132 -23.30 18.31 -13.45
C TYR A 132 -22.35 18.72 -14.57
N ILE A 133 -21.59 17.78 -15.10
CA ILE A 133 -20.53 18.06 -16.07
C ILE A 133 -20.91 17.45 -17.43
N PRO A 134 -21.18 18.27 -18.46
CA PRO A 134 -21.61 17.78 -19.76
C PRO A 134 -20.46 17.10 -20.51
N HIS A 135 -20.81 16.10 -21.32
CA HIS A 135 -19.88 15.47 -22.26
C HIS A 135 -19.32 16.50 -23.25
N SER A 136 -18.03 16.42 -23.58
CA SER A 136 -17.37 17.30 -24.55
C SER A 136 -16.07 16.69 -25.07
N ILE A 137 -15.51 17.25 -26.14
CA ILE A 137 -14.23 16.78 -26.71
C ILE A 137 -13.05 16.80 -25.71
N SER A 138 -13.15 17.64 -24.68
CA SER A 138 -12.15 17.75 -23.61
C SER A 138 -12.55 17.02 -22.31
N TYR A 139 -13.75 16.44 -22.25
CA TYR A 139 -14.25 15.69 -21.10
C TYR A 139 -15.24 14.59 -21.51
N PHE A 140 -14.80 13.34 -21.44
CA PHE A 140 -15.65 12.17 -21.73
C PHE A 140 -16.24 11.63 -20.43
N GLN A 141 -17.57 11.69 -20.27
CA GLN A 141 -18.26 11.16 -19.10
C GLN A 141 -17.95 9.68 -18.84
N ASP A 142 -17.87 9.31 -17.57
CA ASP A 142 -17.55 7.94 -17.13
C ASP A 142 -18.62 7.33 -16.21
N SER A 143 -19.79 7.99 -16.12
CA SER A 143 -20.92 7.65 -15.25
C SER A 143 -20.69 7.85 -13.75
N VAL A 144 -19.51 8.34 -13.34
CA VAL A 144 -19.09 8.50 -11.94
C VAL A 144 -18.60 9.92 -11.67
N THR A 145 -17.52 10.35 -12.32
CA THR A 145 -16.79 11.59 -12.05
C THR A 145 -17.68 12.81 -12.23
N GLU A 146 -18.55 12.84 -13.24
CA GLU A 146 -19.47 13.97 -13.48
C GLU A 146 -20.58 14.14 -12.43
N LYS A 147 -20.72 13.20 -11.51
CA LYS A 147 -21.76 13.18 -10.46
C LYS A 147 -21.19 13.38 -9.05
N LEU A 148 -19.88 13.59 -8.92
CA LEU A 148 -19.21 13.55 -7.62
C LEU A 148 -19.58 14.74 -6.74
N HIS A 149 -19.75 14.43 -5.45
CA HIS A 149 -19.87 15.39 -4.38
C HIS A 149 -18.74 15.16 -3.35
N LEU A 150 -18.25 16.26 -2.80
CA LEU A 150 -17.19 16.29 -1.79
C LEU A 150 -17.80 16.54 -0.40
N TYR A 151 -17.41 15.70 0.56
CA TYR A 151 -17.85 15.79 1.96
C TYR A 151 -16.64 15.92 2.86
N GLU A 152 -16.52 17.06 3.53
CA GLU A 152 -15.37 17.38 4.37
C GLU A 152 -15.67 17.14 5.85
N MET A 153 -14.79 16.39 6.52
CA MET A 153 -14.91 16.03 7.93
C MET A 153 -13.55 16.09 8.63
N LYS A 154 -13.52 16.23 9.95
CA LYS A 154 -12.26 16.28 10.72
C LYS A 154 -12.15 15.18 11.77
N LYS A 155 -13.25 14.81 12.43
CA LYS A 155 -13.19 13.88 13.55
C LYS A 155 -13.29 12.43 13.05
N PRO A 156 -12.43 11.52 13.55
CA PRO A 156 -12.49 10.09 13.18
C PRO A 156 -13.89 9.47 13.35
N ASP A 157 -14.60 9.79 14.43
CA ASP A 157 -15.94 9.23 14.68
C ASP A 157 -16.99 9.71 13.68
N GLU A 158 -16.90 10.97 13.24
CA GLU A 158 -17.78 11.54 12.21
C GLU A 158 -17.51 10.87 10.85
N ILE A 159 -16.23 10.69 10.49
CA ILE A 159 -15.80 9.99 9.27
C ILE A 159 -16.29 8.54 9.30
N LEU A 160 -16.09 7.83 10.42
CA LEU A 160 -16.53 6.44 10.58
C LEU A 160 -18.05 6.31 10.43
N ALA A 161 -18.82 7.18 11.08
CA ALA A 161 -20.28 7.17 10.98
C ALA A 161 -20.75 7.45 9.55
N PHE A 162 -20.09 8.38 8.84
CA PHE A 162 -20.40 8.71 7.45
C PHE A 162 -20.08 7.55 6.50
N LEU A 163 -18.89 6.97 6.60
CA LEU A 163 -18.50 5.80 5.77
C LEU A 163 -19.43 4.62 6.04
N ARG A 164 -19.80 4.35 7.30
CA ARG A 164 -20.71 3.25 7.64
C ARG A 164 -22.07 3.40 6.97
N ARG A 165 -22.61 4.61 6.91
CA ARG A 165 -23.90 4.89 6.24
C ARG A 165 -23.84 4.73 4.73
N ASN A 166 -22.66 4.94 4.13
CA ASN A 166 -22.45 4.98 2.68
C ASN A 166 -21.57 3.82 2.17
N ILE A 167 -21.40 2.76 2.97
CA ILE A 167 -20.43 1.69 2.68
C ILE A 167 -20.74 0.97 1.36
N SER A 168 -22.01 0.88 0.98
CA SER A 168 -22.45 0.26 -0.27
C SER A 168 -21.77 0.86 -1.50
N HIS A 169 -21.55 2.17 -1.55
CA HIS A 169 -20.84 2.82 -2.67
C HIS A 169 -19.40 2.31 -2.85
N PHE A 170 -18.78 1.84 -1.77
CA PHE A 170 -17.42 1.31 -1.79
C PHE A 170 -17.37 -0.20 -2.02
N THR A 171 -18.42 -0.94 -1.63
CA THR A 171 -18.43 -2.41 -1.64
C THR A 171 -19.28 -3.03 -2.75
N GLU A 172 -20.14 -2.26 -3.43
CA GLU A 172 -20.90 -2.74 -4.58
C GLU A 172 -19.95 -3.19 -5.70
N ASP A 173 -20.19 -4.40 -6.23
CA ASP A 173 -19.35 -5.02 -7.24
C ASP A 173 -20.24 -5.73 -8.29
N PRO A 174 -20.21 -5.31 -9.57
CA PRO A 174 -19.37 -4.26 -10.13
C PRO A 174 -19.80 -2.85 -9.66
N GLY A 175 -18.83 -2.04 -9.23
CA GLY A 175 -19.06 -0.65 -8.82
C GLY A 175 -17.77 0.16 -8.71
N PRO A 176 -17.82 1.49 -8.54
CA PRO A 176 -16.65 2.36 -8.60
C PRO A 176 -15.88 2.48 -7.26
N GLY A 177 -16.01 1.50 -6.36
CA GLY A 177 -15.52 1.63 -4.98
C GLY A 177 -14.03 1.95 -4.87
N ALA A 178 -13.19 1.30 -5.69
CA ALA A 178 -11.76 1.59 -5.75
C ALA A 178 -11.46 3.02 -6.23
N LEU A 179 -12.19 3.51 -7.24
CA LEU A 179 -12.07 4.87 -7.75
C LEU A 179 -12.52 5.91 -6.72
N LEU A 180 -13.65 5.68 -6.04
CA LEU A 180 -14.16 6.58 -5.02
C LEU A 180 -13.18 6.70 -3.84
N PHE A 181 -12.57 5.60 -3.42
CA PHE A 181 -11.56 5.64 -2.37
C PHE A 181 -10.27 6.35 -2.83
N LEU A 182 -9.81 6.09 -4.06
CA LEU A 182 -8.67 6.80 -4.63
C LEU A 182 -8.91 8.31 -4.71
N TYR A 183 -10.08 8.73 -5.21
CA TYR A 183 -10.43 10.15 -5.27
C TYR A 183 -10.55 10.76 -3.86
N SER A 184 -11.10 10.03 -2.89
CA SER A 184 -11.13 10.49 -1.48
C SER A 184 -9.72 10.72 -0.93
N ALA A 185 -8.78 9.80 -1.21
CA ALA A 185 -7.37 9.98 -0.86
C ALA A 185 -6.74 11.20 -1.53
N VAL A 186 -6.97 11.38 -2.84
CA VAL A 186 -6.43 12.51 -3.62
C VAL A 186 -6.99 13.85 -3.14
N PHE A 187 -8.30 13.96 -2.89
CA PHE A 187 -8.89 15.20 -2.37
C PHE A 187 -8.49 15.49 -0.93
N THR A 188 -8.34 14.46 -0.09
CA THR A 188 -7.81 14.60 1.28
C THR A 188 -6.38 15.13 1.26
N ARG A 189 -5.53 14.66 0.34
CA ARG A 189 -4.19 15.21 0.12
C ARG A 189 -4.22 16.57 -0.57
N THR A 190 -5.26 16.88 -1.35
CA THR A 190 -5.45 17.99 -2.30
C THR A 190 -4.72 17.81 -3.64
N LEU A 191 -5.34 18.25 -4.73
CA LEU A 191 -4.79 18.16 -6.10
C LEU A 191 -3.41 18.80 -6.23
N ALA A 192 -3.23 19.99 -5.65
CA ALA A 192 -1.98 20.73 -5.67
C ALA A 192 -0.85 19.96 -4.98
N LYS A 193 -1.08 19.45 -3.77
CA LYS A 193 -0.05 18.70 -3.04
C LYS A 193 0.26 17.36 -3.70
N VAL A 194 -0.73 16.64 -4.23
CA VAL A 194 -0.46 15.38 -4.97
C VAL A 194 0.41 15.69 -6.20
N ARG A 195 0.14 16.77 -6.93
CA ARG A 195 0.98 17.19 -8.06
C ARG A 195 2.41 17.52 -7.64
N THR A 196 2.60 18.18 -6.50
CA THR A 196 3.92 18.43 -5.92
C THR A 196 4.60 17.14 -5.45
N ASP A 197 3.86 16.22 -4.81
CA ASP A 197 4.38 14.97 -4.26
C ASP A 197 4.97 14.07 -5.36
N LEU A 198 4.38 14.06 -6.56
CA LEU A 198 4.83 13.23 -7.68
C LEU A 198 6.26 13.58 -8.14
N ASP A 199 6.73 14.81 -7.87
CA ASP A 199 8.06 15.34 -8.22
C ASP A 199 8.53 14.96 -9.63
N GLY A 200 7.59 15.02 -10.58
CA GLY A 200 7.78 14.59 -11.96
C GLY A 200 7.79 15.77 -12.94
N SER A 201 8.17 15.48 -14.19
CA SER A 201 8.06 16.46 -15.26
C SER A 201 6.60 16.90 -15.46
N LYS A 202 6.39 18.07 -16.08
CA LYS A 202 5.04 18.52 -16.44
C LYS A 202 4.32 17.41 -17.20
N GLY A 203 3.21 16.92 -16.64
CA GLY A 203 2.41 15.83 -17.21
C GLY A 203 2.52 14.49 -16.49
N SER A 204 3.28 14.36 -15.40
CA SER A 204 3.20 13.18 -14.54
C SER A 204 1.81 13.02 -13.90
N TYR A 205 1.31 11.78 -13.87
CA TYR A 205 -0.02 11.43 -13.35
C TYR A 205 0.06 10.18 -12.46
N LEU A 206 -0.94 10.03 -11.59
CA LEU A 206 -0.87 9.13 -10.44
C LEU A 206 -0.90 7.64 -10.80
N VAL A 207 -1.83 7.19 -11.65
CA VAL A 207 -2.03 5.74 -11.91
C VAL A 207 -0.92 5.14 -12.78
N GLY A 208 -0.22 5.97 -13.59
CA GLY A 208 0.88 5.53 -14.45
C GLY A 208 0.49 4.43 -15.47
N PRO A 209 1.44 3.92 -16.25
CA PRO A 209 1.19 2.88 -17.24
C PRO A 209 1.27 1.44 -16.69
N LEU A 210 1.71 1.26 -15.43
CA LEU A 210 1.94 -0.07 -14.84
C LEU A 210 0.64 -0.88 -14.70
N GLU A 211 0.73 -2.19 -14.96
CA GLU A 211 -0.43 -3.09 -15.02
C GLU A 211 -1.13 -3.32 -13.68
N GLU A 212 -0.38 -3.41 -12.58
CA GLU A 212 -0.94 -3.63 -11.24
C GLU A 212 -1.09 -2.35 -10.41
N GLY A 213 -0.83 -1.20 -11.04
CA GLY A 213 -1.00 0.11 -10.44
C GLY A 213 0.29 0.76 -9.94
N SER A 214 0.16 2.03 -9.61
CA SER A 214 1.29 2.91 -9.32
C SER A 214 1.79 2.80 -7.89
N LEU A 215 3.12 2.80 -7.74
CA LEU A 215 3.80 2.90 -6.46
C LEU A 215 3.45 4.22 -5.74
N ASN A 216 3.16 5.30 -6.46
CA ASN A 216 2.77 6.58 -5.88
C ASN A 216 1.39 6.50 -5.17
N ILE A 217 0.51 5.60 -5.61
CA ILE A 217 -0.73 5.31 -4.87
C ILE A 217 -0.37 4.58 -3.56
N VAL A 218 0.53 3.61 -3.63
CA VAL A 218 0.97 2.85 -2.45
C VAL A 218 1.62 3.78 -1.42
N THR A 219 2.53 4.67 -1.83
CA THR A 219 3.18 5.62 -0.92
C THR A 219 2.18 6.65 -0.38
N LEU A 220 1.21 7.11 -1.18
CA LEU A 220 0.13 7.98 -0.72
C LEU A 220 -0.65 7.34 0.44
N LEU A 221 -1.11 6.10 0.25
CA LEU A 221 -1.92 5.41 1.25
C LEU A 221 -1.10 4.98 2.50
N LEU A 222 0.19 4.63 2.33
CA LEU A 222 1.07 4.22 3.44
C LEU A 222 1.63 5.38 4.26
N THR A 223 1.85 6.54 3.65
CA THR A 223 2.65 7.64 4.24
C THR A 223 1.99 9.00 4.20
N GLY A 224 0.86 9.12 3.49
CA GLY A 224 0.16 10.38 3.27
C GLY A 224 0.73 11.25 2.16
N ARG A 225 1.76 10.79 1.43
CA ARG A 225 2.40 11.50 0.31
C ARG A 225 2.57 10.60 -0.91
N ALA A 226 2.18 11.09 -2.08
CA ALA A 226 2.33 10.36 -3.35
C ALA A 226 3.77 10.41 -3.91
N THR A 227 4.77 10.28 -3.04
CA THR A 227 6.19 10.44 -3.41
C THR A 227 6.72 9.21 -4.18
N PRO A 228 7.56 9.40 -5.21
CA PRO A 228 8.30 8.31 -5.84
C PRO A 228 9.54 7.89 -5.03
N TYR A 229 9.96 8.68 -4.04
CA TYR A 229 11.19 8.48 -3.30
C TYR A 229 10.99 7.63 -2.05
N LEU A 230 11.67 6.48 -1.99
CA LEU A 230 11.52 5.53 -0.88
C LEU A 230 12.59 5.68 0.21
N HIS A 231 13.56 6.59 0.04
CA HIS A 231 14.59 6.85 1.03
C HIS A 231 14.02 7.55 2.29
N ASN A 232 14.80 7.58 3.36
CA ASN A 232 14.42 8.26 4.59
C ASN A 232 14.57 9.77 4.45
N GLY A 233 13.53 10.52 4.81
CA GLY A 233 13.61 11.97 5.00
C GLY A 233 13.74 12.73 3.69
N VAL A 234 14.39 13.88 3.74
CA VAL A 234 14.62 14.74 2.57
C VAL A 234 16.07 14.54 2.13
N VAL A 235 16.27 14.25 0.85
CA VAL A 235 17.59 14.17 0.21
C VAL A 235 17.69 15.33 -0.75
N TYR A 236 18.79 16.06 -0.72
CA TYR A 236 19.02 17.16 -1.65
C TYR A 236 19.80 16.62 -2.84
N ALA A 237 19.15 16.56 -4.00
CA ALA A 237 19.74 16.09 -5.24
C ALA A 237 20.10 17.29 -6.13
N GLY A 238 21.38 17.40 -6.47
CA GLY A 238 21.93 18.40 -7.39
C GLY A 238 23.32 17.97 -7.82
N ASP A 239 23.77 18.46 -8.97
CA ASP A 239 25.16 18.34 -9.43
C ASP A 239 25.89 19.67 -9.22
N GLU A 240 27.19 19.74 -9.54
CA GLU A 240 27.98 20.97 -9.39
C GLU A 240 27.45 22.14 -10.23
N GLN A 241 26.54 21.89 -11.18
CA GLN A 241 26.01 22.88 -12.13
C GLN A 241 24.58 23.34 -11.77
N ASN A 242 23.85 22.60 -10.94
CA ASN A 242 22.47 22.87 -10.57
C ASN A 242 22.29 23.00 -9.05
N TYR A 243 21.45 23.95 -8.62
CA TYR A 243 21.07 24.06 -7.22
C TYR A 243 20.44 22.75 -6.72
N ALA A 244 20.89 22.27 -5.56
CA ALA A 244 20.37 21.05 -4.97
C ALA A 244 18.88 21.21 -4.61
N ALA A 245 18.03 20.44 -5.29
CA ALA A 245 16.59 20.43 -5.06
C ALA A 245 16.22 19.38 -4.00
N PRO A 246 15.30 19.71 -3.07
CA PRO A 246 14.87 18.76 -2.05
C PRO A 246 13.94 17.69 -2.63
N GLN A 247 14.36 16.42 -2.56
CA GLN A 247 13.55 15.24 -2.83
C GLN A 247 12.96 14.73 -1.52
N TYR A 248 11.62 14.69 -1.44
CA TYR A 248 10.91 14.32 -0.22
C TYR A 248 10.60 12.83 -0.23
N GLY A 249 11.40 12.04 0.49
CA GLY A 249 11.13 10.64 0.74
C GLY A 249 10.16 10.41 1.90
N VAL A 250 10.33 9.28 2.59
CA VAL A 250 9.46 8.86 3.69
C VAL A 250 9.86 9.61 4.96
N LEU A 251 8.99 10.49 5.45
CA LEU A 251 9.30 11.39 6.56
C LEU A 251 9.19 10.75 7.95
N ASN A 252 8.28 9.78 8.11
CA ASN A 252 8.01 9.13 9.38
C ASN A 252 7.99 7.61 9.20
N ARG A 253 8.32 6.87 10.26
CA ARG A 253 8.17 5.41 10.27
C ARG A 253 6.69 5.07 10.17
N SER A 254 6.32 4.29 9.15
CA SER A 254 4.92 3.87 8.95
C SER A 254 4.58 2.63 9.80
N ALA A 255 3.28 2.43 10.04
CA ALA A 255 2.78 1.26 10.75
C ALA A 255 2.99 -0.02 9.95
N LEU A 256 2.84 0.10 8.63
CA LEU A 256 3.10 -0.94 7.63
C LEU A 256 4.35 -0.59 6.85
N GLY A 257 5.08 -1.61 6.41
CA GLY A 257 6.29 -1.44 5.62
C GLY A 257 6.06 -1.59 4.13
N LEU A 258 7.15 -1.45 3.37
CA LEU A 258 7.21 -1.76 1.95
C LEU A 258 8.48 -2.57 1.68
N LEU A 259 8.35 -3.69 0.99
CA LEU A 259 9.46 -4.45 0.39
C LEU A 259 9.31 -4.43 -1.13
N LEU A 260 10.42 -4.30 -1.85
CA LEU A 260 10.41 -4.14 -3.29
C LEU A 260 11.56 -4.90 -3.95
N TRP A 261 11.22 -5.70 -4.94
CA TRP A 261 12.12 -6.45 -5.79
C TRP A 261 11.58 -6.44 -7.21
N GLU A 262 12.20 -5.74 -8.15
CA GLU A 262 11.71 -5.56 -9.54
C GLU A 262 12.52 -6.36 -10.59
N GLY A 263 13.25 -7.40 -10.18
CA GLY A 263 13.94 -8.31 -11.10
C GLY A 263 15.31 -7.86 -11.63
N ASP A 264 15.51 -6.58 -11.96
CA ASP A 264 16.78 -6.09 -12.56
C ASP A 264 17.76 -5.54 -11.51
N LYS A 265 18.98 -6.13 -11.44
CA LYS A 265 20.10 -5.70 -10.57
C LYS A 265 20.54 -4.25 -10.80
N ARG A 266 20.33 -3.67 -11.99
CA ARG A 266 20.71 -2.28 -12.29
C ARG A 266 19.79 -1.23 -11.64
N SER A 267 18.56 -1.62 -11.30
CA SER A 267 17.58 -0.75 -10.63
C SER A 267 17.75 -0.71 -9.10
N TYR A 268 18.65 -1.51 -8.52
CA TYR A 268 18.78 -1.69 -7.07
C TYR A 268 19.35 -0.49 -6.33
N SER A 269 20.19 0.33 -6.97
CA SER A 269 20.99 1.33 -6.25
C SER A 269 20.21 2.59 -5.86
N GLY A 270 19.04 2.86 -6.45
CA GLY A 270 18.29 4.11 -6.23
C GLY A 270 16.85 3.98 -5.72
N ARG A 271 16.23 2.79 -5.81
CA ARG A 271 14.80 2.58 -5.51
C ARG A 271 14.52 1.68 -4.30
N GLN A 272 15.54 1.32 -3.52
CA GLN A 272 15.30 0.50 -2.34
C GLN A 272 14.64 1.31 -1.21
N PRO A 273 13.62 0.76 -0.53
CA PRO A 273 13.02 1.43 0.61
C PRO A 273 14.04 1.65 1.74
N GLY A 274 14.00 2.84 2.33
CA GLY A 274 14.76 3.16 3.55
C GLY A 274 14.22 2.43 4.78
N SER A 275 14.93 2.55 5.91
CA SER A 275 14.54 1.87 7.15
C SER A 275 13.14 2.23 7.64
N ARG A 276 12.62 3.44 7.36
CA ARG A 276 11.25 3.84 7.74
C ARG A 276 10.15 2.98 7.10
N LEU A 277 10.46 2.27 6.01
CA LEU A 277 9.60 1.30 5.34
C LEU A 277 10.07 -0.16 5.50
N LYS A 278 11.39 -0.43 5.60
CA LYS A 278 11.90 -1.79 5.79
C LYS A 278 11.72 -2.32 7.22
N THR A 279 11.69 -1.43 8.22
CA THR A 279 11.44 -1.76 9.62
C THR A 279 10.21 -1.03 10.14
N PRO A 280 8.98 -1.39 9.69
CA PRO A 280 7.74 -0.79 10.18
C PRO A 280 7.49 -1.07 11.66
N SER A 281 6.48 -0.44 12.26
CA SER A 281 6.17 -0.65 13.69
C SER A 281 5.49 -1.99 13.99
N LEU A 282 4.87 -2.58 12.98
CA LEU A 282 4.23 -3.91 13.00
C LEU A 282 4.83 -4.77 11.87
N PRO A 283 4.91 -6.09 12.03
CA PRO A 283 5.51 -6.97 11.04
C PRO A 283 4.56 -7.25 9.87
N ILE A 284 4.15 -6.19 9.17
CA ILE A 284 3.32 -6.22 7.98
C ILE A 284 4.00 -5.36 6.92
N TRP A 285 4.18 -5.90 5.72
CA TRP A 285 4.77 -5.21 4.58
C TRP A 285 3.86 -5.36 3.37
N VAL A 286 3.55 -4.23 2.73
CA VAL A 286 3.16 -4.23 1.33
C VAL A 286 4.38 -4.65 0.52
N THR A 287 4.18 -5.43 -0.53
CA THR A 287 5.27 -5.95 -1.35
C THR A 287 5.03 -5.64 -2.81
N LEU A 288 6.08 -5.26 -3.53
CA LEU A 288 6.13 -5.29 -4.99
C LEU A 288 7.19 -6.31 -5.40
N CYS A 289 6.74 -7.47 -5.90
CA CYS A 289 7.59 -8.60 -6.30
C CYS A 289 7.48 -8.81 -7.81
N GLY A 290 8.54 -8.50 -8.55
CA GLY A 290 8.48 -8.26 -9.99
C GLY A 290 7.53 -7.10 -10.28
N THR A 291 6.43 -7.40 -10.96
CA THR A 291 5.34 -6.45 -11.24
C THR A 291 4.11 -6.68 -10.34
N HIS A 292 4.22 -7.55 -9.34
CA HIS A 292 3.09 -8.03 -8.56
C HIS A 292 3.02 -7.45 -7.15
N TYR A 293 1.86 -6.88 -6.80
CA TYR A 293 1.60 -6.47 -5.43
C TYR A 293 1.07 -7.61 -4.57
N GLY A 294 1.51 -7.62 -3.32
CA GLY A 294 1.08 -8.55 -2.28
C GLY A 294 1.35 -8.02 -0.88
N ILE A 295 0.98 -8.79 0.12
CA ILE A 295 1.23 -8.48 1.53
C ILE A 295 2.03 -9.63 2.14
N VAL A 296 3.08 -9.29 2.87
CA VAL A 296 3.83 -10.21 3.73
C VAL A 296 3.60 -9.80 5.18
N PHE A 297 3.28 -10.75 6.05
CA PHE A 297 3.09 -10.44 7.46
C PHE A 297 3.41 -11.60 8.39
N ASN A 298 3.66 -11.27 9.65
CA ASN A 298 3.77 -12.21 10.77
C ASN A 298 2.72 -11.84 11.85
N THR A 299 2.24 -12.83 12.58
CA THR A 299 1.19 -12.65 13.61
C THR A 299 1.74 -12.23 14.97
N ASN A 300 3.04 -12.42 15.22
CA ASN A 300 3.75 -11.95 16.41
C ASN A 300 4.20 -10.49 16.25
N SER A 301 3.50 -9.57 16.93
CA SER A 301 3.80 -8.13 16.95
C SER A 301 5.24 -7.77 17.36
N ASP A 302 5.92 -8.66 18.10
CA ASP A 302 7.25 -8.42 18.63
C ASP A 302 8.38 -8.90 17.71
N LEU A 303 8.06 -9.44 16.52
CA LEU A 303 9.05 -9.96 15.58
C LEU A 303 10.21 -8.98 15.34
N LEU A 304 9.91 -7.71 15.10
CA LEU A 304 10.92 -6.66 14.82
C LEU A 304 11.49 -5.99 16.07
N ARG A 305 11.05 -6.38 17.27
CA ARG A 305 11.46 -5.81 18.56
C ARG A 305 12.31 -6.77 19.37
N ASN A 306 12.19 -8.07 19.11
CA ASN A 306 12.89 -9.13 19.81
C ASN A 306 13.80 -9.88 18.84
N TYR A 307 15.11 -9.75 19.01
CA TYR A 307 16.09 -10.40 18.14
C TYR A 307 15.96 -11.94 18.14
N HIS A 308 15.51 -12.55 19.23
CA HIS A 308 15.26 -13.99 19.28
C HIS A 308 14.06 -14.38 18.41
N ALA A 309 13.02 -13.53 18.36
CA ALA A 309 11.86 -13.76 17.52
C ALA A 309 12.22 -13.66 16.02
N GLU A 310 13.19 -12.81 15.67
CA GLU A 310 13.70 -12.66 14.29
C GLU A 310 14.72 -13.76 13.90
N SER A 311 15.05 -14.69 14.80
CA SER A 311 16.02 -15.75 14.48
C SER A 311 15.44 -16.83 13.55
N ARG A 312 14.20 -17.27 13.79
CA ARG A 312 13.45 -18.18 12.92
C ARG A 312 11.96 -17.96 13.10
N PHE A 313 11.25 -17.66 12.03
CA PHE A 313 9.85 -17.25 12.08
C PHE A 313 9.13 -17.54 10.75
N ASP A 314 7.80 -17.55 10.79
CA ASP A 314 6.98 -17.74 9.60
C ASP A 314 6.44 -16.41 9.06
N LEU A 315 6.31 -16.31 7.75
CA LEU A 315 5.72 -15.18 7.05
C LEU A 315 4.56 -15.68 6.20
N HIS A 316 3.39 -15.07 6.37
CA HIS A 316 2.26 -15.23 5.47
C HIS A 316 2.47 -14.28 4.30
N TYR A 317 2.60 -14.82 3.09
CA TYR A 317 2.44 -14.06 1.85
C TYR A 317 1.00 -14.22 1.36
N TYR A 318 0.32 -13.11 1.08
CA TYR A 318 -1.02 -13.11 0.49
C TYR A 318 -1.09 -12.09 -0.65
N ASN A 319 -1.81 -12.40 -1.73
CA ASN A 319 -2.16 -11.41 -2.75
C ASN A 319 -3.68 -11.36 -2.94
N CYS A 320 -4.18 -10.22 -3.42
CA CYS A 320 -5.62 -10.02 -3.59
C CYS A 320 -6.22 -10.83 -4.77
N SER A 321 -5.41 -11.63 -5.48
CA SER A 321 -5.90 -12.68 -6.39
C SER A 321 -6.35 -13.95 -5.64
N GLY A 322 -6.17 -14.00 -4.32
CA GLY A 322 -6.53 -15.13 -3.48
C GLY A 322 -5.40 -16.13 -3.24
N CYS A 323 -4.17 -15.83 -3.67
CA CYS A 323 -3.04 -16.70 -3.35
C CYS A 323 -2.52 -16.44 -1.94
N HIS A 324 -2.28 -17.52 -1.20
CA HIS A 324 -1.65 -17.50 0.12
C HIS A 324 -0.52 -18.53 0.17
N VAL A 325 0.63 -18.14 0.72
CA VAL A 325 1.79 -19.00 0.94
C VAL A 325 2.34 -18.74 2.34
N LEU A 326 2.69 -19.82 3.05
CA LEU A 326 3.43 -19.73 4.31
C LEU A 326 4.92 -20.00 4.04
N VAL A 327 5.76 -19.08 4.49
CA VAL A 327 7.20 -19.10 4.26
C VAL A 327 7.93 -19.06 5.59
N THR A 328 8.74 -20.07 5.89
CA THR A 328 9.62 -20.06 7.06
C THR A 328 10.93 -19.37 6.70
N VAL A 329 11.28 -18.34 7.45
CA VAL A 329 12.56 -17.63 7.35
C VAL A 329 13.44 -18.04 8.51
N ASP A 330 14.65 -18.47 8.21
CA ASP A 330 15.67 -18.87 9.17
C ASP A 330 16.89 -17.94 9.05
N ASN A 331 16.97 -16.99 9.96
CA ASN A 331 17.97 -15.93 9.99
C ASN A 331 19.10 -16.20 11.02
N ARG A 332 19.19 -17.42 11.56
CA ARG A 332 20.15 -17.76 12.64
C ARG A 332 21.60 -17.52 12.25
N HIS A 333 21.97 -17.75 10.99
CA HIS A 333 23.33 -17.54 10.50
C HIS A 333 23.79 -16.07 10.59
N GLN A 334 22.89 -15.09 10.44
CA GLN A 334 23.24 -13.69 10.66
C GLN A 334 23.59 -13.41 12.12
N HIS A 335 22.87 -14.03 13.07
CA HIS A 335 23.14 -13.84 14.50
C HIS A 335 24.49 -14.45 14.91
N GLU A 336 24.86 -15.60 14.34
CA GLU A 336 26.18 -16.22 14.56
C GLU A 336 27.29 -15.31 14.03
N ASN A 337 27.14 -14.76 12.82
CA ASN A 337 28.11 -13.85 12.21
C ASN A 337 28.23 -12.52 12.97
N ALA A 338 27.11 -11.94 13.43
CA ALA A 338 27.12 -10.72 14.24
C ALA A 338 27.78 -10.95 15.61
N SER A 339 27.52 -12.09 16.25
CA SER A 339 28.16 -12.48 17.51
C SER A 339 29.67 -12.68 17.34
N PHE A 340 30.09 -13.29 16.22
CA PHE A 340 31.49 -13.48 15.89
C PHE A 340 32.21 -12.14 15.59
N MET A 341 31.55 -11.19 14.94
CA MET A 341 32.09 -9.84 14.72
C MET A 341 32.22 -9.02 16.01
N LEU A 342 31.28 -9.18 16.96
CA LEU A 342 31.38 -8.53 18.28
C LEU A 342 32.53 -9.11 19.11
N GLN A 343 32.80 -10.42 19.03
CA GLN A 343 33.97 -11.05 19.68
C GLN A 343 35.31 -10.66 19.03
N ARG A 344 35.33 -10.30 17.74
CA ARG A 344 36.56 -9.88 17.05
C ARG A 344 36.99 -8.45 17.37
N LYS A 345 36.08 -7.60 17.88
CA LYS A 345 36.42 -6.23 18.33
C LYS A 345 37.29 -6.19 19.58
N THR A 346 37.57 -7.32 20.24
CA THR A 346 38.51 -7.40 21.37
C THR A 346 39.93 -7.86 21.01
N VAL A 347 40.23 -8.23 19.75
CA VAL A 347 41.61 -8.59 19.35
C VAL A 347 41.91 -8.15 17.91
N SER A 348 42.71 -7.08 17.81
CA SER A 348 43.51 -6.59 16.67
C SER A 348 42.92 -6.60 15.24
N SER A 349 42.95 -5.41 14.65
CA SER A 349 42.88 -5.11 13.22
C SER A 349 43.90 -5.90 12.39
N GLN A 350 43.43 -6.82 11.56
CA GLN A 350 44.13 -7.21 10.34
C GLN A 350 43.12 -7.25 9.18
N ASN A 351 43.40 -6.42 8.17
CA ASN A 351 42.70 -6.39 6.89
C ASN A 351 42.77 -7.78 6.24
N ARG A 352 41.60 -8.38 6.01
CA ARG A 352 41.43 -9.41 4.99
C ARG A 352 40.29 -8.97 4.09
N ASP A 353 40.66 -8.47 2.92
CA ASP A 353 39.76 -8.36 1.77
C ASP A 353 39.37 -9.78 1.34
N HIS A 354 38.23 -10.25 1.84
CA HIS A 354 37.59 -11.43 1.26
C HIS A 354 36.75 -10.94 0.08
N PRO A 355 37.03 -11.39 -1.16
CA PRO A 355 36.16 -11.11 -2.28
C PRO A 355 34.80 -11.76 -1.99
N LEU A 356 33.73 -10.96 -2.05
CA LEU A 356 32.34 -11.42 -1.99
C LEU A 356 32.16 -12.50 -3.06
N GLN A 357 32.15 -13.76 -2.62
CA GLN A 357 31.86 -14.90 -3.48
C GLN A 357 30.39 -14.77 -3.89
N GLN A 358 30.15 -14.20 -5.07
CA GLN A 358 28.85 -14.18 -5.73
C GLN A 358 28.43 -15.64 -5.95
N ARG A 359 27.48 -16.12 -5.15
CA ARG A 359 26.77 -17.35 -5.49
C ARG A 359 25.89 -17.06 -6.70
N ASP A 360 26.03 -17.87 -7.74
CA ASP A 360 25.13 -17.87 -8.88
C ASP A 360 23.71 -18.18 -8.41
N ASP A 361 22.87 -17.14 -8.42
CA ASP A 361 21.49 -17.05 -7.92
C ASP A 361 20.46 -17.74 -8.85
N THR A 362 20.86 -18.76 -9.60
CA THR A 362 20.07 -19.31 -10.72
C THR A 362 18.85 -20.14 -10.28
N GLY A 363 18.63 -20.31 -8.96
CA GLY A 363 17.54 -21.10 -8.39
C GLY A 363 16.61 -20.37 -7.40
N SER A 364 16.84 -19.09 -7.08
CA SER A 364 16.00 -18.36 -6.12
C SER A 364 14.72 -17.81 -6.75
N THR A 365 13.58 -18.09 -6.12
CA THR A 365 12.27 -17.60 -6.55
C THR A 365 12.15 -16.07 -6.35
N PRO A 366 11.28 -15.38 -7.11
CA PRO A 366 10.99 -13.95 -6.90
C PRO A 366 10.66 -13.59 -5.44
N LEU A 367 9.85 -14.42 -4.77
CA LEU A 367 9.46 -14.20 -3.37
C LEU A 367 10.65 -14.35 -2.42
N GLU A 368 11.53 -15.33 -2.64
CA GLU A 368 12.77 -15.47 -1.88
C GLU A 368 13.66 -14.23 -2.05
N ARG A 369 13.86 -13.77 -3.29
CA ARG A 369 14.66 -12.58 -3.57
C ARG A 369 14.06 -11.32 -2.95
N LEU A 370 12.74 -11.20 -2.92
CA LEU A 370 12.04 -10.13 -2.21
C LEU A 370 12.33 -10.18 -0.70
N ILE A 371 12.21 -11.34 -0.06
CA ILE A 371 12.46 -11.51 1.38
C ILE A 371 13.92 -11.17 1.71
N HIS A 372 14.86 -11.55 0.85
CA HIS A 372 16.28 -11.20 0.97
C HIS A 372 16.57 -9.70 0.90
N THR A 373 15.67 -8.86 0.37
CA THR A 373 15.83 -7.39 0.44
C THR A 373 15.77 -6.85 1.87
N LYS A 374 15.29 -7.67 2.82
CA LYS A 374 15.22 -7.36 4.25
C LYS A 374 16.07 -8.31 5.10
N TRP A 375 15.95 -9.62 4.89
CA TRP A 375 16.70 -10.64 5.62
C TRP A 375 17.75 -11.25 4.71
N GLU A 376 18.84 -10.51 4.53
CA GLU A 376 19.96 -10.92 3.69
C GLU A 376 20.51 -12.29 4.13
N ASP A 377 20.78 -13.19 3.18
CA ASP A 377 21.32 -14.54 3.44
C ASP A 377 20.45 -15.49 4.31
N ALA A 378 19.24 -15.11 4.71
CA ALA A 378 18.36 -16.00 5.48
C ALA A 378 17.99 -17.26 4.68
N SER A 379 17.95 -18.43 5.32
CA SER A 379 17.44 -19.63 4.65
C SER A 379 15.91 -19.57 4.59
N ILE A 380 15.37 -19.71 3.38
CA ILE A 380 13.94 -19.60 3.13
C ILE A 380 13.38 -20.98 2.77
N LYS A 381 12.28 -21.37 3.42
CA LYS A 381 11.54 -22.60 3.12
C LYS A 381 10.06 -22.28 2.89
N CYS A 382 9.60 -22.43 1.66
CA CYS A 382 8.17 -22.32 1.35
C CYS A 382 7.46 -23.63 1.70
N GLN A 383 6.32 -23.54 2.39
CA GLN A 383 5.51 -24.70 2.76
C GLN A 383 4.54 -25.11 1.63
N SER A 384 4.55 -24.42 0.49
CA SER A 384 3.76 -24.71 -0.72
C SER A 384 4.56 -25.49 -1.77
N GLN A 385 3.87 -26.23 -2.65
CA GLN A 385 4.53 -26.94 -3.76
C GLN A 385 5.23 -25.96 -4.74
N PRO A 386 6.40 -26.31 -5.30
CA PRO A 386 7.21 -25.43 -6.16
C PRO A 386 6.47 -24.87 -7.39
N ILE A 387 5.51 -25.64 -7.92
CA ILE A 387 4.70 -25.28 -9.09
C ILE A 387 3.81 -24.06 -8.78
N THR A 388 3.29 -23.92 -7.56
CA THR A 388 2.49 -22.75 -7.16
C THR A 388 3.30 -21.46 -7.17
N LEU A 389 4.61 -21.54 -6.86
CA LEU A 389 5.51 -20.37 -6.80
C LEU A 389 5.93 -19.85 -8.18
N SER A 390 6.06 -20.73 -9.18
CA SER A 390 6.37 -20.31 -10.55
C SER A 390 5.18 -19.63 -11.23
N TYR A 391 3.94 -20.08 -10.99
CA TYR A 391 2.73 -19.42 -11.47
C TYR A 391 2.39 -18.11 -10.75
N LEU A 392 2.89 -17.92 -9.52
CA LEU A 392 2.63 -16.70 -8.75
C LEU A 392 3.19 -15.43 -9.37
N PHE A 393 4.30 -15.57 -10.11
CA PHE A 393 5.05 -14.44 -10.68
C PHE A 393 5.32 -14.58 -12.19
N ASN A 394 4.92 -15.69 -12.80
CA ASN A 394 4.83 -15.79 -14.25
C ASN A 394 3.42 -15.35 -14.70
N ALA A 395 3.30 -14.11 -15.15
CA ALA A 395 2.49 -13.91 -16.35
C ALA A 395 3.31 -13.15 -17.38
N THR A 396 3.94 -13.91 -18.25
CA THR A 396 3.86 -13.62 -19.67
C THR A 396 2.67 -14.40 -20.20
N SER A 397 1.50 -13.76 -20.27
CA SER A 397 0.37 -14.13 -21.13
C SER A 397 -0.52 -12.92 -21.29
#